data_AF-A0A524GQX2-F1
#
_entry.id   AF-A0A524GQX2-F1
#
_cell.length_a   1.000
_cell.length_b   1.000
_cell.length_c   1.000
_cell.angle_alpha   90.00
_cell.angle_beta   90.00
_cell.angle_gamma   90.00
#
_symmetry.space_group_name_H-M   'P 1'
#
loop_
_entity.id
_entity.type
_entity.pdbx_description
1 polymer ?
#
loop_
_entity_poly.entity_id
_entity_poly.type
_entity_poly.pdbx_seq_one_letter_code
_entity_poly.pdbx_strand_id
1 'polypeptide(L)'
;MSAGRGGGLRLVLVLAVVIRLALLAGNFSDHPDFFFQDLNSVEANLSSTENPYMNPFGFEASNIAHALVCGNQGLASPFGGSTGPTAWIAPGVVALYALSFSLWGCFTFESILFVFFIALGCSVVTTIVVFRIGSRIGRDTRVGLLAALFFACLPFEAWIFKISGHLDFNLQVMWFAVLLLGVLVAADSENPHAGLGLGSLAAVAALFNPVFFACAAVGAAFAIRGKSLRDAARFVAQFAAACAVIAGPYVVVQSIRLGGFVPVKSNAGFELFLGNTPEARGLFKDEAFRAHHPSQNVDEFKTYAEFGEFAYVEEARRRFEDSFRPLTFFKYTVRRTFYFLFGYDAKPWDHSSSASAVKAALWTVPMMSVLALLAIRRGRLQSAEILVLLYTLAFAFPYLLTGVMERHRIPVVTTVAVALALVTQELKIAWRRSRRGRPA
;
A
#
# COMPACT_ATOMS: atom_id res chain seq x y z
N MET A 1 -22.94 20.93 23.14
CA MET A 1 -21.53 21.06 22.68
C MET A 1 -21.15 20.16 21.48
N SER A 2 -22.08 19.77 20.60
CA SER A 2 -21.80 18.94 19.41
C SER A 2 -21.55 19.74 18.11
N ALA A 3 -22.01 20.99 18.02
CA ALA A 3 -21.96 21.80 16.80
C ALA A 3 -20.54 22.20 16.35
N GLY A 4 -19.58 22.36 17.28
CA GLY A 4 -18.20 22.75 16.94
C GLY A 4 -17.29 21.60 16.48
N ARG A 5 -17.68 20.34 16.70
CA ARG A 5 -16.81 19.17 16.45
C ARG A 5 -16.85 18.71 14.99
N GLY A 6 -17.99 18.86 14.32
CA GLY A 6 -18.12 18.57 12.89
C GLY A 6 -17.39 19.58 12.00
N GLY A 7 -17.31 20.84 12.42
CA GLY A 7 -16.65 21.90 11.64
C GLY A 7 -15.15 21.67 11.45
N GLY A 8 -14.44 21.23 12.49
CA GLY A 8 -13.00 20.98 12.41
C GLY A 8 -12.62 19.88 11.42
N LEU A 9 -13.34 18.75 11.45
CA LEU A 9 -13.08 17.67 10.49
C LEU A 9 -13.41 18.09 9.05
N ARG A 10 -14.53 18.81 8.84
CA ARG A 10 -14.88 19.34 7.52
C ARG A 10 -13.79 20.23 6.94
N LEU A 11 -13.20 21.11 7.75
CA LEU A 11 -12.10 21.96 7.32
C LEU A 11 -10.86 21.15 6.91
N VAL A 12 -10.50 20.12 7.68
CA VAL A 12 -9.38 19.21 7.35
C VAL A 12 -9.65 18.47 6.04
N LEU A 13 -10.89 18.02 5.81
CA LEU A 13 -11.27 17.35 4.56
C LEU A 13 -11.18 18.29 3.35
N VAL A 14 -11.67 19.52 3.48
CA VAL A 14 -11.53 20.55 2.44
C VAL A 14 -10.06 20.80 2.14
N LEU A 15 -9.23 20.96 3.17
CA LEU A 15 -7.79 21.14 3.00
C LEU A 15 -7.13 19.96 2.28
N ALA A 16 -7.46 18.73 2.68
CA ALA A 16 -6.93 17.51 2.07
C ALA A 16 -7.26 17.46 0.57
N VAL A 17 -8.52 17.74 0.21
CA VAL A 17 -9.00 17.78 -1.17
C VAL A 17 -8.31 18.88 -1.97
N VAL A 18 -8.22 20.10 -1.43
CA VAL A 18 -7.57 21.23 -2.11
C VAL A 18 -6.10 20.93 -2.42
N ILE A 19 -5.36 20.37 -1.46
CA ILE A 19 -3.95 19.99 -1.68
C ILE A 19 -3.83 18.98 -2.82
N ARG A 20 -4.70 17.96 -2.85
CA ARG A 20 -4.63 16.88 -3.85
C ARG A 20 -5.06 17.34 -5.24
N LEU A 21 -6.08 18.18 -5.33
CA LEU A 21 -6.48 18.84 -6.58
C LEU A 21 -5.38 19.76 -7.10
N ALA A 22 -4.69 20.50 -6.22
CA ALA A 22 -3.56 21.33 -6.63
C ALA A 22 -2.39 20.50 -7.18
N LEU A 23 -2.08 19.36 -6.53
CA LEU A 23 -1.06 18.43 -7.02
C LEU A 23 -1.46 17.77 -8.34
N LEU A 24 -2.74 17.40 -8.49
CA LEU A 24 -3.27 16.84 -9.73
C LEU A 24 -3.25 17.86 -10.87
N ALA A 25 -3.64 19.11 -10.62
CA ALA A 25 -3.55 20.19 -11.59
C ALA A 25 -2.09 20.42 -12.02
N GLY A 26 -1.15 20.36 -11.07
CA GLY A 26 0.27 20.40 -11.36
C GLY A 26 0.77 19.19 -12.16
N ASN A 27 0.22 17.99 -11.94
CA ASN A 27 0.56 16.81 -12.75
C ASN A 27 0.07 16.96 -14.19
N PHE A 28 -1.17 17.43 -14.35
CA PHE A 28 -1.77 17.71 -15.65
C PHE A 28 -0.97 18.76 -16.44
N SER A 29 -0.45 19.78 -15.77
CA SER A 29 0.40 20.80 -16.39
C SER A 29 1.79 20.27 -16.79
N ASP A 30 2.39 19.41 -15.97
CA ASP A 30 3.77 18.95 -16.19
C ASP A 30 3.84 17.78 -17.17
N HIS A 31 2.79 16.96 -17.24
CA HIS A 31 2.73 15.71 -18.00
C HIS A 31 1.40 15.56 -18.76
N PRO A 32 1.09 16.45 -19.72
CA PRO A 32 -0.16 16.39 -20.49
C PRO A 32 -0.27 15.09 -21.31
N ASP A 33 0.85 14.51 -21.72
CA ASP A 33 0.97 13.24 -22.44
C ASP A 33 0.44 12.04 -21.65
N PHE A 34 0.46 12.10 -20.32
CA PHE A 34 -0.17 11.06 -19.49
C PHE A 34 -1.69 11.07 -19.59
N PHE A 35 -2.30 12.23 -19.83
CA PHE A 35 -3.75 12.40 -19.87
C PHE A 35 -4.30 12.32 -21.29
N PHE A 36 -3.53 12.76 -22.28
CA PHE A 36 -3.86 12.71 -23.69
C PHE A 36 -2.92 11.76 -24.42
N GLN A 37 -3.26 10.48 -24.38
CA GLN A 37 -2.45 9.43 -25.00
C GLN A 37 -2.81 9.24 -26.48
N ASP A 38 -1.81 8.97 -27.32
CA ASP A 38 -2.05 8.47 -28.68
C ASP A 38 -2.43 6.99 -28.63
N LEU A 39 -3.74 6.72 -28.72
CA LEU A 39 -4.29 5.37 -28.58
C LEU A 39 -3.76 4.39 -29.64
N ASN A 40 -3.43 4.86 -30.84
CA ASN A 40 -2.86 3.97 -31.87
C ASN A 40 -1.44 3.54 -31.50
N SER A 41 -0.64 4.47 -30.98
CA SER A 41 0.70 4.17 -30.47
C SER A 41 0.64 3.23 -29.26
N VAL A 42 -0.27 3.49 -28.33
CA VAL A 42 -0.49 2.62 -27.15
C VAL A 42 -0.86 1.20 -27.58
N GLU A 43 -1.80 1.04 -28.52
CA GLU A 43 -2.22 -0.29 -28.99
C GLU A 43 -1.09 -1.03 -29.73
N ALA A 44 -0.33 -0.32 -30.57
CA ALA A 44 0.83 -0.88 -31.26
C ALA A 44 1.90 -1.37 -30.27
N ASN A 45 2.15 -0.59 -29.21
CA ASN A 45 3.12 -0.97 -28.17
C ASN A 45 2.61 -2.15 -27.32
N LEU A 46 1.33 -2.16 -26.93
CA LEU A 46 0.74 -3.27 -26.17
C LEU A 46 0.67 -4.58 -26.95
N SER A 47 0.52 -4.49 -28.27
CA SER A 47 0.50 -5.64 -29.17
C SER A 47 1.90 -6.15 -29.53
N SER A 48 2.95 -5.35 -29.28
CA SER A 48 4.32 -5.73 -29.63
C SER A 48 4.81 -6.93 -28.80
N THR A 49 5.35 -7.92 -29.49
CA THR A 49 6.01 -9.10 -28.89
C THR A 49 7.53 -8.94 -28.83
N GLU A 50 8.08 -7.87 -29.39
CA GLU A 50 9.53 -7.67 -29.46
C GLU A 50 10.09 -7.08 -28.18
N ASN A 51 9.36 -6.15 -27.56
CA ASN A 51 9.79 -5.40 -26.39
C ASN A 51 8.65 -5.35 -25.36
N PRO A 52 8.97 -5.42 -24.05
CA PRO A 52 7.96 -5.18 -23.03
C PRO A 52 7.46 -3.74 -23.10
N TYR A 53 6.18 -3.55 -22.81
CA TYR A 53 5.59 -2.22 -22.70
C TYR A 53 4.73 -2.12 -21.45
N MET A 54 4.98 -1.08 -20.66
CA MET A 54 4.11 -0.67 -19.55
C MET A 54 3.56 0.71 -19.83
N ASN A 55 2.24 0.84 -19.84
CA ASN A 55 1.64 2.16 -19.96
C ASN A 55 2.01 3.01 -18.73
N PRO A 56 2.45 4.27 -18.91
CA PRO A 56 2.83 5.14 -17.79
C PRO A 56 1.66 5.44 -16.83
N PHE A 57 0.42 5.34 -17.30
CA PHE A 57 -0.76 5.36 -16.46
C PHE A 57 -1.05 3.95 -15.93
N GLY A 58 -0.85 3.73 -14.62
CA GLY A 58 -1.20 2.49 -13.93
C GLY A 58 -0.30 1.27 -14.16
N PHE A 59 0.70 1.35 -15.04
CA PHE A 59 1.68 0.28 -15.34
C PHE A 59 1.03 -1.09 -15.59
N GLU A 60 1.49 -2.15 -14.92
CA GLU A 60 0.99 -3.51 -15.11
C GLU A 60 -0.51 -3.60 -14.83
N ALA A 61 -1.03 -2.85 -13.85
CA ALA A 61 -2.43 -2.93 -13.47
C ALA A 61 -3.37 -2.45 -14.60
N SER A 62 -2.99 -1.36 -15.29
CA SER A 62 -3.76 -0.83 -16.42
C SER A 62 -3.59 -1.68 -17.67
N ASN A 63 -2.40 -2.24 -17.92
CA ASN A 63 -2.18 -3.21 -19.00
C ASN A 63 -3.08 -4.46 -18.83
N ILE A 64 -3.15 -5.02 -17.62
CA ILE A 64 -4.03 -6.17 -17.35
C ILE A 64 -5.50 -5.78 -17.52
N ALA A 65 -5.90 -4.59 -17.07
CA ALA A 65 -7.26 -4.09 -17.27
C ALA A 65 -7.59 -3.89 -18.75
N HIS A 66 -6.64 -3.39 -19.54
CA HIS A 66 -6.75 -3.29 -20.99
C HIS A 66 -6.95 -4.67 -21.63
N ALA A 67 -6.10 -5.63 -21.28
CA ALA A 67 -6.19 -7.01 -21.77
C ALA A 67 -7.56 -7.64 -21.45
N LEU A 68 -8.13 -7.32 -20.28
CA LEU A 68 -9.46 -7.79 -19.87
C LEU A 68 -10.60 -7.16 -20.67
N VAL A 69 -10.58 -5.83 -20.84
CA VAL A 69 -11.74 -5.06 -21.35
C VAL A 69 -11.68 -4.85 -22.86
N CYS A 70 -10.52 -4.47 -23.37
CA CYS A 70 -10.31 -4.10 -24.77
C CYS A 70 -9.63 -5.23 -25.57
N GLY A 71 -8.76 -6.01 -24.93
CA GLY A 71 -8.01 -7.10 -25.58
C GLY A 71 -8.69 -8.46 -25.60
N ASN A 72 -9.78 -8.68 -24.83
CA ASN A 72 -10.46 -9.97 -24.68
C ASN A 72 -9.56 -11.15 -24.23
N GLN A 73 -8.48 -10.89 -23.50
CA GLN A 73 -7.53 -11.91 -23.03
C GLN A 73 -7.81 -12.38 -21.59
N GLY A 74 -8.73 -11.70 -20.89
CA GLY A 74 -8.94 -11.92 -19.45
C GLY A 74 -7.88 -11.20 -18.60
N LEU A 75 -7.62 -11.71 -17.39
CA LEU A 75 -6.50 -11.23 -16.57
C LEU A 75 -5.20 -11.78 -17.17
N ALA A 76 -4.57 -10.99 -18.04
CA ALA A 76 -3.43 -11.41 -18.84
C ALA A 76 -2.46 -10.25 -19.13
N SER A 77 -1.28 -10.59 -19.65
CA SER A 77 -0.39 -9.69 -20.37
C SER A 77 0.04 -8.42 -19.61
N PRO A 78 0.64 -8.54 -18.41
CA PRO A 78 1.01 -7.39 -17.59
C PRO A 78 2.05 -6.48 -18.26
N PHE A 79 2.81 -7.01 -19.22
CA PHE A 79 3.90 -6.34 -19.91
C PHE A 79 3.65 -6.16 -21.43
N GLY A 80 2.41 -6.31 -21.90
CA GLY A 80 2.09 -6.34 -23.33
C GLY A 80 2.39 -7.69 -23.99
N GLY A 81 2.35 -7.75 -25.32
CA GLY A 81 2.81 -8.86 -26.16
C GLY A 81 2.03 -10.18 -26.05
N SER A 82 0.82 -10.17 -25.48
CA SER A 82 -0.03 -11.37 -25.30
C SER A 82 0.66 -12.50 -24.52
N THR A 83 1.31 -12.18 -23.40
CA THR A 83 2.10 -13.12 -22.57
C THR A 83 1.28 -14.10 -21.71
N GLY A 84 -0.04 -14.14 -21.90
CA GLY A 84 -0.92 -15.13 -21.27
C GLY A 84 -1.44 -14.73 -19.89
N PRO A 85 -2.13 -15.66 -19.17
CA PRO A 85 -2.76 -15.38 -17.89
C PRO A 85 -1.78 -14.89 -16.81
N THR A 86 -2.23 -13.97 -15.98
CA THR A 86 -1.39 -13.33 -14.95
C THR A 86 -2.11 -13.11 -13.63
N ALA A 87 -1.37 -13.26 -12.54
CA ALA A 87 -1.67 -12.77 -11.20
C ALA A 87 -0.50 -11.91 -10.68
N TRP A 88 0.22 -11.23 -11.58
CA TRP A 88 1.35 -10.39 -11.23
C TRP A 88 0.93 -9.21 -10.35
N ILE A 89 -0.30 -8.72 -10.53
CA ILE A 89 -0.91 -7.67 -9.73
C ILE A 89 -2.19 -8.21 -9.07
N ALA A 90 -2.44 -7.75 -7.84
CA ALA A 90 -3.64 -8.15 -7.12
C ALA A 90 -4.92 -7.65 -7.84
N PRO A 91 -5.98 -8.48 -7.92
CA PRO A 91 -7.10 -8.25 -8.82
C PRO A 91 -7.96 -7.04 -8.46
N GLY A 92 -7.99 -6.63 -7.20
CA GLY A 92 -8.78 -5.48 -6.75
C GLY A 92 -8.31 -4.16 -7.37
N VAL A 93 -7.00 -4.02 -7.58
CA VAL A 93 -6.45 -2.86 -8.30
C VAL A 93 -6.84 -2.91 -9.77
N VAL A 94 -6.68 -4.07 -10.42
CA VAL A 94 -7.04 -4.27 -11.84
C VAL A 94 -8.53 -4.02 -12.07
N ALA A 95 -9.41 -4.49 -11.18
CA ALA A 95 -10.85 -4.31 -11.29
C ALA A 95 -11.27 -2.83 -11.34
N LEU A 96 -10.55 -1.95 -10.66
CA LEU A 96 -10.83 -0.51 -10.68
C LEU A 96 -10.48 0.12 -12.03
N TYR A 97 -9.32 -0.23 -12.61
CA TYR A 97 -8.96 0.21 -13.96
C TYR A 97 -9.90 -0.39 -15.00
N ALA A 98 -10.25 -1.67 -14.87
CA ALA A 98 -11.18 -2.34 -15.76
C ALA A 98 -12.57 -1.70 -15.73
N LEU A 99 -13.07 -1.33 -14.54
CA LEU A 99 -14.31 -0.55 -14.41
C LEU A 99 -14.21 0.79 -15.14
N SER A 100 -13.11 1.51 -14.97
CA SER A 100 -12.89 2.77 -15.67
C SER A 100 -12.92 2.60 -17.19
N PHE A 101 -12.16 1.63 -17.71
CA PHE A 101 -12.06 1.35 -19.13
C PHE A 101 -13.39 0.86 -19.73
N SER A 102 -14.17 0.10 -18.97
CA SER A 102 -15.50 -0.36 -19.42
C SER A 102 -16.51 0.77 -19.55
N LEU A 103 -16.36 1.84 -18.76
CA LEU A 103 -17.28 3.00 -18.78
C LEU A 103 -16.87 4.05 -19.81
N TRP A 104 -15.57 4.28 -19.98
CA TRP A 104 -15.03 5.46 -20.67
C TRP A 104 -14.14 5.13 -21.87
N GLY A 105 -13.88 3.85 -22.13
CA GLY A 105 -12.88 3.38 -23.10
C GLY A 105 -11.48 3.26 -22.50
N CYS A 106 -10.65 2.40 -23.08
CA CYS A 106 -9.29 2.20 -22.60
C CYS A 106 -8.40 3.41 -22.88
N PHE A 107 -7.66 3.85 -21.86
CA PHE A 107 -6.66 4.94 -21.93
C PHE A 107 -7.18 6.30 -22.45
N THR A 108 -8.50 6.50 -22.48
CA THR A 108 -9.10 7.80 -22.79
C THR A 108 -8.89 8.78 -21.64
N PHE A 109 -8.95 10.07 -21.94
CA PHE A 109 -8.83 11.14 -20.94
C PHE A 109 -9.83 10.96 -19.78
N GLU A 110 -11.08 10.63 -20.11
CA GLU A 110 -12.16 10.39 -19.16
C GLU A 110 -11.85 9.21 -18.25
N SER A 111 -11.30 8.12 -18.81
CA SER A 111 -10.93 6.94 -18.02
C SER A 111 -9.82 7.25 -17.02
N ILE A 112 -8.85 8.10 -17.41
CA ILE A 112 -7.73 8.50 -16.56
C ILE A 112 -8.22 9.40 -15.44
N LEU A 113 -9.04 10.41 -15.77
CA LEU A 113 -9.65 11.31 -14.79
C LEU A 113 -10.54 10.56 -13.80
N PHE A 114 -11.29 9.56 -14.25
CA PHE A 114 -12.15 8.76 -13.39
C PHE A 114 -11.36 8.04 -12.28
N VAL A 115 -10.19 7.46 -12.61
CA VAL A 115 -9.32 6.82 -11.61
C VAL A 115 -8.78 7.85 -10.61
N PHE A 116 -8.37 9.04 -11.06
CA PHE A 116 -7.98 10.13 -10.14
C PHE A 116 -9.11 10.60 -9.24
N PHE A 117 -10.35 10.63 -9.74
CA PHE A 117 -11.52 10.94 -8.94
C PHE A 117 -11.76 9.88 -7.84
N ILE A 118 -11.61 8.59 -8.17
CA ILE A 118 -11.67 7.53 -7.16
C ILE A 118 -10.54 7.68 -6.14
N ALA A 119 -9.31 7.98 -6.58
CA ALA A 119 -8.19 8.19 -5.68
C ALA A 119 -8.45 9.35 -4.71
N LEU A 120 -9.08 10.43 -5.18
CA LEU A 120 -9.51 11.55 -4.35
C LEU A 120 -10.53 11.12 -3.30
N GLY A 121 -11.53 10.32 -3.69
CA GLY A 121 -12.50 9.71 -2.78
C GLY A 121 -11.83 8.84 -1.72
N CYS A 122 -10.87 8.00 -2.12
CA CYS A 122 -10.10 7.15 -1.22
C CYS A 122 -9.29 7.96 -0.21
N SER A 123 -8.73 9.10 -0.62
CA SER A 123 -8.02 9.99 0.29
C SER A 123 -8.95 10.67 1.31
N VAL A 124 -10.16 11.06 0.90
CA VAL A 124 -11.21 11.56 1.81
C VAL A 124 -11.58 10.50 2.83
N VAL A 125 -11.85 9.26 2.39
CA VAL A 125 -12.14 8.12 3.27
C VAL A 125 -10.99 7.90 4.25
N THR A 126 -9.75 7.87 3.76
CA THR A 126 -8.56 7.67 4.60
C THR A 126 -8.46 8.74 5.67
N THR A 127 -8.68 10.01 5.32
CA THR A 127 -8.63 11.12 6.27
C THR A 127 -9.66 10.96 7.39
N ILE A 128 -10.89 10.54 7.05
CA ILE A 128 -11.95 10.24 8.03
C ILE A 128 -11.56 9.06 8.92
N VAL A 129 -10.98 8.02 8.33
CA VAL A 129 -10.57 6.82 9.07
C VAL A 129 -9.41 7.12 10.02
N VAL A 130 -8.40 7.88 9.59
CA VAL A 130 -7.29 8.34 10.44
C VAL A 130 -7.82 9.19 11.61
N PHE A 131 -8.79 10.07 11.36
CA PHE A 131 -9.48 10.80 12.42
C PHE A 131 -10.11 9.86 13.46
N ARG A 132 -10.79 8.79 13.01
CA ARG A 132 -11.42 7.81 13.90
C ARG A 132 -10.40 6.98 14.67
N ILE A 133 -9.31 6.54 14.02
CA ILE A 133 -8.21 5.81 14.66
C ILE A 133 -7.57 6.67 15.74
N GLY A 134 -7.18 7.91 15.42
CA GLY A 134 -6.57 8.82 16.38
C GLY A 134 -7.50 9.16 17.55
N SER A 135 -8.79 9.38 17.29
CA SER A 135 -9.79 9.61 18.34
C SER A 135 -9.96 8.40 19.27
N ARG A 136 -9.91 7.19 18.72
CA ARG A 136 -10.07 5.94 19.46
C ARG A 136 -8.85 5.66 20.36
N ILE A 137 -7.65 5.71 19.78
CA ILE A 137 -6.41 5.42 20.50
C ILE A 137 -6.12 6.49 21.53
N GLY A 138 -6.23 7.77 21.14
CA GLY A 138 -5.99 8.90 22.05
C GLY A 138 -7.14 9.16 23.04
N ARG A 139 -8.29 8.48 22.89
CA ARG A 139 -9.53 8.71 23.65
C ARG A 139 -9.95 10.20 23.70
N ASP A 140 -9.55 10.97 22.70
CA ASP A 140 -9.81 12.41 22.58
C ASP A 140 -9.95 12.77 21.10
N THR A 141 -11.08 13.38 20.75
CA THR A 141 -11.38 13.85 19.38
C THR A 141 -10.32 14.82 18.87
N ARG A 142 -9.64 15.56 19.74
CA ARG A 142 -8.56 16.49 19.34
C ARG A 142 -7.34 15.74 18.79
N VAL A 143 -7.05 14.55 19.30
CA VAL A 143 -5.99 13.68 18.76
C VAL A 143 -6.38 13.20 17.37
N GLY A 144 -7.65 12.80 17.19
CA GLY A 144 -8.18 12.46 15.88
C GLY A 144 -8.07 13.61 14.88
N LEU A 145 -8.45 14.83 15.26
CA LEU A 145 -8.34 16.01 14.39
C LEU A 145 -6.88 16.30 14.01
N LEU A 146 -5.97 16.22 14.98
CA LEU A 146 -4.53 16.39 14.71
C LEU A 146 -3.99 15.30 13.79
N ALA A 147 -4.37 14.03 13.99
CA ALA A 147 -3.94 12.93 13.14
C ALA A 147 -4.43 13.12 11.70
N ALA A 148 -5.70 13.48 11.52
CA ALA A 148 -6.26 13.76 10.20
C ALA A 148 -5.58 14.98 9.54
N LEU A 149 -5.27 16.02 10.31
CA LEU A 149 -4.54 17.19 9.81
C LEU A 149 -3.11 16.81 9.37
N PHE A 150 -2.38 16.04 10.17
CA PHE A 150 -1.05 15.55 9.79
C PHE A 150 -1.14 14.70 8.52
N PHE A 151 -2.08 13.77 8.43
CA PHE A 151 -2.28 12.98 7.21
C PHE A 151 -2.64 13.84 5.99
N ALA A 152 -3.48 14.86 6.17
CA ALA A 152 -3.91 15.75 5.08
C ALA A 152 -2.74 16.55 4.50
N CYS A 153 -1.81 17.01 5.36
CA CYS A 153 -0.72 17.91 4.99
C CYS A 153 0.61 17.21 4.68
N LEU A 154 0.85 16.02 5.22
CA LEU A 154 2.10 15.30 4.94
C LEU A 154 2.12 14.87 3.46
N PRO A 155 3.25 15.05 2.75
CA PRO A 155 3.29 14.92 1.29
C PRO A 155 3.17 13.47 0.82
N PHE A 156 3.20 12.47 1.70
CA PHE A 156 3.42 11.08 1.34
C PHE A 156 2.37 10.49 0.41
N GLU A 157 1.11 10.47 0.85
CA GLU A 157 0.00 10.00 0.02
C GLU A 157 -0.40 11.07 -1.01
N ALA A 158 -0.33 12.35 -0.63
CA ALA A 158 -0.70 13.44 -1.53
C ALA A 158 0.17 13.48 -2.81
N TRP A 159 1.45 13.10 -2.73
CA TRP A 159 2.35 13.01 -3.89
C TRP A 159 1.87 12.03 -4.96
N ILE A 160 1.03 11.05 -4.62
CA ILE A 160 0.43 10.16 -5.61
C ILE A 160 -0.36 10.95 -6.65
N PHE A 161 -0.93 12.10 -6.31
CA PHE A 161 -1.63 12.96 -7.28
C PHE A 161 -0.68 13.72 -8.21
N LYS A 162 0.62 13.76 -7.89
CA LYS A 162 1.66 14.38 -8.73
C LYS A 162 2.25 13.39 -9.76
N ILE A 163 1.87 12.12 -9.72
CA ILE A 163 2.37 11.06 -10.61
C ILE A 163 1.22 10.17 -11.11
N SER A 164 1.30 9.65 -12.33
CA SER A 164 0.21 8.85 -12.93
C SER A 164 0.27 7.34 -12.63
N GLY A 165 1.47 6.81 -12.36
CA GLY A 165 1.70 5.36 -12.27
C GLY A 165 1.49 4.72 -10.89
N HIS A 166 1.08 5.45 -9.86
CA HIS A 166 1.11 4.96 -8.46
C HIS A 166 -0.25 4.99 -7.74
N LEU A 167 -1.34 5.05 -8.51
CA LEU A 167 -2.69 5.18 -7.95
C LEU A 167 -3.13 3.92 -7.17
N ASP A 168 -2.53 2.77 -7.46
CA ASP A 168 -2.68 1.53 -6.69
C ASP A 168 -2.23 1.68 -5.23
N PHE A 169 -1.24 2.52 -4.94
CA PHE A 169 -0.78 2.79 -3.58
C PHE A 169 -1.79 3.61 -2.77
N ASN A 170 -2.57 4.49 -3.39
CA ASN A 170 -3.62 5.23 -2.69
C ASN A 170 -4.70 4.27 -2.16
N LEU A 171 -5.06 3.25 -2.95
CA LEU A 171 -5.95 2.17 -2.51
C LEU A 171 -5.34 1.37 -1.36
N GLN A 172 -4.04 1.06 -1.42
CA GLN A 172 -3.35 0.39 -0.32
C GLN A 172 -3.32 1.23 0.95
N VAL A 173 -3.13 2.55 0.87
CA VAL A 173 -3.18 3.45 2.02
C VAL A 173 -4.58 3.44 2.65
N MET A 174 -5.63 3.53 1.83
CA MET A 174 -7.01 3.46 2.31
C MET A 174 -7.30 2.12 2.99
N TRP A 175 -7.00 1.00 2.33
CA TRP A 175 -7.27 -0.34 2.88
C TRP A 175 -6.44 -0.62 4.13
N PHE A 176 -5.18 -0.17 4.18
CA PHE A 176 -4.37 -0.23 5.38
C PHE A 176 -5.07 0.47 6.56
N ALA A 177 -5.58 1.68 6.36
CA ALA A 177 -6.25 2.44 7.41
C ALA A 177 -7.60 1.83 7.80
N VAL A 178 -8.43 1.47 6.82
CA VAL A 178 -9.75 0.88 7.04
C VAL A 178 -9.62 -0.44 7.78
N LEU A 179 -8.71 -1.32 7.35
CA LEU A 179 -8.46 -2.58 8.02
C LEU A 179 -7.90 -2.38 9.43
N LEU A 180 -6.99 -1.42 9.64
CA LEU A 180 -6.51 -1.09 11.00
C LEU A 180 -7.67 -0.64 11.92
N LEU A 181 -8.56 0.21 11.43
CA LEU A 181 -9.75 0.60 12.19
C LEU A 181 -10.65 -0.61 12.48
N GLY A 182 -10.87 -1.49 11.48
CA GLY A 182 -11.66 -2.70 11.65
C GLY A 182 -11.05 -3.66 12.68
N VAL A 183 -9.72 -3.82 12.67
CA VAL A 183 -8.97 -4.58 13.66
C VAL A 183 -9.14 -3.99 15.06
N LEU A 184 -9.00 -2.67 15.22
CA LEU A 184 -9.22 -1.99 16.50
C LEU A 184 -10.66 -2.12 17.00
N VAL A 185 -11.64 -2.09 16.10
CA VAL A 185 -13.06 -2.29 16.45
C VAL A 185 -13.32 -3.73 16.86
N ALA A 186 -12.82 -4.71 16.11
CA ALA A 186 -12.97 -6.13 16.41
C ALA A 186 -12.29 -6.53 17.73
N ALA A 187 -11.12 -5.94 18.02
CA ALA A 187 -10.36 -6.19 19.24
C ALA A 187 -11.13 -5.84 20.52
N ASP A 188 -11.94 -4.77 20.48
CA ASP A 188 -12.76 -4.34 21.62
C ASP A 188 -14.23 -4.78 21.49
N SER A 189 -14.56 -5.66 20.53
CA SER A 189 -15.94 -6.04 20.25
C SER A 189 -16.41 -7.25 21.04
N GLU A 190 -17.55 -7.09 21.71
CA GLU A 190 -18.34 -8.17 22.31
C GLU A 190 -19.32 -8.81 21.32
N ASN A 191 -19.40 -8.30 20.08
CA ASN A 191 -20.31 -8.82 19.07
C ASN A 191 -19.90 -10.25 18.66
N PRO A 192 -20.79 -11.26 18.76
CA PRO A 192 -20.48 -12.64 18.40
C PRO A 192 -20.20 -12.84 16.89
N HIS A 193 -20.50 -11.84 16.06
CA HIS A 193 -20.24 -11.82 14.60
C HIS A 193 -19.02 -10.96 14.21
N ALA A 194 -18.23 -10.51 15.18
CA ALA A 194 -17.02 -9.70 14.90
C ALA A 194 -16.02 -10.43 13.99
N GLY A 195 -15.97 -11.77 14.05
CA GLY A 195 -15.12 -12.59 13.17
C GLY A 195 -15.52 -12.49 11.70
N LEU A 196 -16.84 -12.50 11.43
CA LEU A 196 -17.37 -12.31 10.07
C LEU A 196 -17.04 -10.92 9.55
N GLY A 197 -17.25 -9.87 10.36
CA GLY A 197 -16.94 -8.49 9.96
C GLY A 197 -15.46 -8.28 9.64
N LEU A 198 -14.56 -8.78 10.50
CA LEU A 198 -13.11 -8.66 10.28
C LEU A 198 -12.65 -9.54 9.10
N GLY A 199 -13.17 -10.76 8.98
CA GLY A 199 -12.83 -11.66 7.88
C GLY A 199 -13.25 -11.10 6.52
N SER A 200 -14.46 -10.55 6.42
CA SER A 200 -14.91 -9.90 5.18
C SER A 200 -14.04 -8.71 4.81
N LEU A 201 -13.71 -7.86 5.79
CA LEU A 201 -12.85 -6.71 5.56
C LEU A 201 -11.44 -7.13 5.13
N ALA A 202 -10.87 -8.15 5.78
CA ALA A 202 -9.56 -8.70 5.46
C ALA A 202 -9.52 -9.30 4.06
N ALA A 203 -10.55 -10.06 3.68
CA ALA A 203 -10.65 -10.69 2.36
C ALA A 203 -10.71 -9.65 1.24
N VAL A 204 -11.55 -8.62 1.38
CA VAL A 204 -11.63 -7.53 0.40
C VAL A 204 -10.32 -6.77 0.32
N ALA A 205 -9.73 -6.37 1.46
CA ALA A 205 -8.45 -5.68 1.48
C ALA A 205 -7.35 -6.52 0.82
N ALA A 206 -7.31 -7.83 1.09
CA ALA A 206 -6.31 -8.72 0.53
C ALA A 206 -6.35 -8.81 -1.00
N LEU A 207 -7.52 -8.62 -1.63
CA LEU A 207 -7.62 -8.53 -3.09
C LEU A 207 -6.91 -7.31 -3.69
N PHE A 208 -6.58 -6.29 -2.88
CA PHE A 208 -5.75 -5.16 -3.28
C PHE A 208 -4.27 -5.36 -2.94
N ASN A 209 -3.97 -6.07 -1.84
CA ASN A 209 -2.62 -6.52 -1.52
C ASN A 209 -2.66 -7.69 -0.51
N PRO A 210 -2.09 -8.88 -0.83
CA PRO A 210 -2.15 -10.06 0.05
C PRO A 210 -1.53 -9.84 1.43
N VAL A 211 -0.64 -8.85 1.61
CA VAL A 211 -0.05 -8.53 2.91
C VAL A 211 -1.09 -8.25 4.00
N PHE A 212 -2.28 -7.77 3.61
CA PHE A 212 -3.35 -7.46 4.55
C PHE A 212 -3.88 -8.69 5.29
N PHE A 213 -3.66 -9.92 4.79
CA PHE A 213 -3.94 -11.12 5.58
C PHE A 213 -3.04 -11.23 6.82
N ALA A 214 -1.76 -10.90 6.71
CA ALA A 214 -0.85 -10.88 7.87
C ALA A 214 -1.29 -9.83 8.89
N CYS A 215 -1.68 -8.65 8.42
CA CYS A 215 -2.21 -7.58 9.25
C CYS A 215 -3.51 -7.98 9.97
N ALA A 216 -4.42 -8.65 9.25
CA ALA A 216 -5.67 -9.16 9.81
C ALA A 216 -5.44 -10.29 10.82
N ALA A 217 -4.44 -11.14 10.62
CA ALA A 217 -4.08 -12.21 11.55
C ALA A 217 -3.64 -11.65 12.91
N VAL A 218 -2.85 -10.57 12.93
CA VAL A 218 -2.51 -9.84 14.17
C VAL A 218 -3.78 -9.33 14.85
N GLY A 219 -4.69 -8.74 14.09
CA GLY A 219 -5.96 -8.25 14.63
C GLY A 219 -6.87 -9.36 15.18
N ALA A 220 -6.97 -10.48 14.47
CA ALA A 220 -7.72 -11.66 14.91
C ALA A 220 -7.14 -12.23 16.21
N ALA A 221 -5.81 -12.35 16.30
CA ALA A 221 -5.13 -12.81 17.52
C ALA A 221 -5.43 -11.89 18.72
N PHE A 222 -5.46 -10.56 18.51
CA PHE A 222 -5.88 -9.61 19.54
C PHE A 222 -7.35 -9.74 19.92
N ALA A 223 -8.23 -9.93 18.94
CA ALA A 223 -9.68 -10.00 19.14
C ALA A 223 -10.17 -11.27 19.85
N ILE A 224 -9.40 -12.36 19.79
CA ILE A 224 -9.69 -13.60 20.53
C ILE A 224 -8.99 -13.67 21.89
N ARG A 225 -8.08 -12.74 22.19
CA ARG A 225 -7.31 -12.75 23.44
C ARG A 225 -8.24 -12.63 24.64
N GLY A 226 -8.16 -13.60 25.55
CA GLY A 226 -8.99 -13.65 26.76
C GLY A 226 -10.44 -14.09 26.53
N LYS A 227 -10.81 -14.51 25.32
CA LYS A 227 -12.12 -15.13 25.04
C LYS A 227 -12.12 -16.60 25.44
N SER A 228 -13.30 -17.16 25.71
CA SER A 228 -13.48 -18.60 25.90
C SER A 228 -13.07 -19.36 24.63
N LEU A 229 -12.66 -20.63 24.76
CA LEU A 229 -12.30 -21.47 23.60
C LEU A 229 -13.43 -21.53 22.56
N ARG A 230 -14.68 -21.59 23.02
CA ARG A 230 -15.88 -21.60 22.17
C ARG A 230 -16.01 -20.31 21.36
N ASP A 231 -15.86 -19.16 22.01
CA ASP A 231 -16.00 -17.86 21.35
C ASP A 231 -14.84 -17.57 20.39
N ALA A 232 -13.63 -17.97 20.77
CA ALA A 232 -12.45 -17.90 19.90
C ALA A 232 -12.62 -18.79 18.66
N ALA A 233 -13.04 -20.05 18.83
CA ALA A 233 -13.31 -20.96 17.71
C ALA A 233 -14.39 -20.43 16.78
N ARG A 234 -15.50 -19.88 17.32
CA ARG A 234 -16.54 -19.24 16.53
C ARG A 234 -15.99 -18.05 15.73
N PHE A 235 -15.19 -17.19 16.36
CA PHE A 235 -14.58 -16.03 15.68
C PHE A 235 -13.70 -16.48 14.52
N VAL A 236 -12.80 -17.45 14.75
CA VAL A 236 -11.89 -17.97 13.72
C VAL A 236 -12.66 -18.64 12.58
N ALA A 237 -13.69 -19.44 12.90
CA ALA A 237 -14.53 -20.07 11.88
C ALA A 237 -15.24 -19.05 11.00
N GLN A 238 -15.84 -18.00 11.60
CA GLN A 238 -16.47 -16.92 10.85
C GLN A 238 -15.46 -16.15 9.98
N PHE A 239 -14.29 -15.84 10.54
CA PHE A 239 -13.21 -15.16 9.82
C PHE A 239 -12.77 -15.96 8.60
N ALA A 240 -12.47 -17.25 8.79
CA ALA A 240 -12.05 -18.15 7.73
C ALA A 240 -13.13 -18.34 6.66
N ALA A 241 -14.39 -18.50 7.07
CA ALA A 241 -15.52 -18.63 6.15
C ALA A 241 -15.69 -17.38 5.28
N ALA A 242 -15.58 -16.19 5.86
CA ALA A 242 -15.64 -14.93 5.12
C ALA A 242 -14.52 -14.83 4.07
N CYS A 243 -13.28 -15.14 4.46
CA CYS A 243 -12.13 -15.18 3.56
C CYS A 243 -12.32 -16.18 2.41
N ALA A 244 -12.78 -17.39 2.71
CA ALA A 244 -13.02 -18.43 1.73
C ALA A 244 -14.12 -18.03 0.71
N VAL A 245 -15.20 -17.40 1.17
CA VAL A 245 -16.31 -16.99 0.29
C VAL A 245 -15.93 -15.81 -0.59
N ILE A 246 -15.21 -14.81 -0.06
CA ILE A 246 -14.91 -13.57 -0.79
C ILE A 246 -13.69 -13.70 -1.69
N ALA A 247 -12.57 -14.23 -1.17
CA ALA A 247 -11.33 -14.33 -1.92
C ALA A 247 -11.16 -15.70 -2.62
N GLY A 248 -11.76 -16.75 -2.08
CA GLY A 248 -11.60 -18.13 -2.58
C GLY A 248 -11.98 -18.32 -4.06
N PRO A 249 -13.10 -17.77 -4.58
CA PRO A 249 -13.44 -17.92 -5.99
C PRO A 249 -12.34 -17.42 -6.93
N TYR A 250 -11.77 -16.25 -6.63
CA TYR A 250 -10.64 -15.70 -7.39
C TYR A 250 -9.42 -16.61 -7.30
N VAL A 251 -9.03 -17.01 -6.08
CA VAL A 251 -7.87 -17.88 -5.82
C VAL A 251 -7.96 -19.17 -6.64
N VAL A 252 -9.13 -19.82 -6.63
CA VAL A 252 -9.37 -21.08 -7.33
C VAL A 252 -9.26 -20.90 -8.84
N VAL A 253 -10.00 -19.94 -9.41
CA VAL A 253 -10.02 -19.71 -10.86
C VAL A 253 -8.63 -19.32 -11.36
N GLN A 254 -7.95 -18.43 -10.65
CA GLN A 254 -6.62 -17.97 -11.04
C GLN A 254 -5.57 -19.08 -10.95
N SER A 255 -5.62 -19.90 -9.89
CA SER A 255 -4.71 -21.03 -9.74
C SER A 255 -4.86 -22.06 -10.86
N ILE A 256 -6.10 -22.33 -11.28
CA ILE A 256 -6.38 -23.22 -12.42
C ILE A 256 -5.79 -22.62 -13.71
N ARG A 257 -5.99 -21.32 -13.96
CA ARG A 257 -5.48 -20.64 -15.17
C ARG A 257 -3.96 -20.60 -15.25
N LEU A 258 -3.29 -20.43 -14.12
CA LEU A 258 -1.83 -20.38 -14.02
C LEU A 258 -1.17 -21.76 -13.93
N GLY A 259 -1.96 -22.84 -13.74
CA GLY A 259 -1.41 -24.19 -13.60
C GLY A 259 -0.70 -24.44 -12.27
N GLY A 260 -0.98 -23.66 -11.24
CA GLY A 260 -0.32 -23.76 -9.93
C GLY A 260 -1.04 -22.97 -8.85
N PHE A 261 -0.81 -23.31 -7.58
CA PHE A 261 -1.46 -22.63 -6.46
C PHE A 261 -0.93 -21.19 -6.32
N VAL A 262 -1.80 -20.22 -6.63
CA VAL A 262 -1.50 -18.79 -6.51
C VAL A 262 -2.59 -18.16 -5.65
N PRO A 263 -2.28 -17.70 -4.43
CA PRO A 263 -3.29 -17.20 -3.51
C PRO A 263 -3.94 -15.93 -4.05
N VAL A 264 -3.27 -14.78 -3.97
CA VAL A 264 -3.79 -13.52 -4.55
C VAL A 264 -2.84 -12.96 -5.59
N LYS A 265 -1.54 -13.06 -5.34
CA LYS A 265 -0.46 -12.55 -6.19
C LYS A 265 0.58 -13.65 -6.33
N SER A 266 1.09 -13.86 -7.53
CA SER A 266 2.08 -14.89 -7.84
C SER A 266 3.51 -14.47 -7.48
N ASN A 267 3.81 -13.18 -7.63
CA ASN A 267 5.19 -12.69 -7.82
C ASN A 267 6.12 -12.74 -6.59
N ALA A 268 5.70 -13.31 -5.45
CA ALA A 268 6.50 -13.31 -4.23
C ALA A 268 7.89 -13.95 -4.41
N GLY A 269 7.99 -15.05 -5.17
CA GLY A 269 9.26 -15.71 -5.48
C GLY A 269 10.20 -14.81 -6.30
N PHE A 270 9.64 -14.11 -7.29
CA PHE A 270 10.38 -13.17 -8.12
C PHE A 270 10.84 -11.94 -7.32
N GLU A 271 9.99 -11.35 -6.49
CA GLU A 271 10.34 -10.20 -5.64
C GLU A 271 11.46 -10.57 -4.64
N LEU A 272 11.45 -11.81 -4.15
CA LEU A 272 12.49 -12.35 -3.28
C LEU A 272 13.82 -12.47 -4.03
N PHE A 273 13.81 -12.97 -5.25
CA PHE A 273 15.00 -12.99 -6.11
C PHE A 273 15.52 -11.58 -6.40
N LEU A 274 14.68 -10.72 -6.98
CA LEU A 274 15.05 -9.38 -7.42
C LEU A 274 15.64 -8.55 -6.28
N GLY A 275 15.01 -8.54 -5.11
CA GLY A 275 15.48 -7.76 -3.96
C GLY A 275 16.74 -8.33 -3.28
N ASN A 276 17.21 -9.51 -3.68
CA ASN A 276 18.42 -10.14 -3.17
C ASN A 276 19.55 -10.24 -4.20
N THR A 277 19.40 -9.67 -5.40
CA THR A 277 20.50 -9.60 -6.36
C THR A 277 21.58 -8.57 -5.96
N PRO A 278 22.82 -8.71 -6.46
CA PRO A 278 23.90 -7.75 -6.21
C PRO A 278 23.61 -6.31 -6.69
N GLU A 279 22.77 -6.16 -7.71
CA GLU A 279 22.33 -4.86 -8.25
C GLU A 279 21.34 -4.18 -7.29
N ALA A 280 20.36 -4.94 -6.77
CA ALA A 280 19.34 -4.42 -5.87
C ALA A 280 19.92 -4.05 -4.49
N ARG A 281 20.76 -4.93 -3.93
CA ARG A 281 21.30 -4.80 -2.56
C ARG A 281 20.20 -4.56 -1.51
N GLY A 282 19.07 -5.25 -1.64
CA GLY A 282 17.90 -5.07 -0.78
C GLY A 282 16.92 -3.99 -1.22
N LEU A 283 17.25 -3.13 -2.19
CA LEU A 283 16.37 -2.06 -2.67
C LEU A 283 15.96 -2.29 -4.11
N PHE A 284 14.70 -2.04 -4.41
CA PHE A 284 14.16 -2.09 -5.77
C PHE A 284 14.63 -0.86 -6.56
N LYS A 285 15.81 -1.01 -7.19
CA LYS A 285 16.51 0.02 -7.97
C LYS A 285 16.40 -0.25 -9.47
N ASP A 286 16.38 0.80 -10.27
CA ASP A 286 16.29 0.71 -11.73
C ASP A 286 17.35 -0.20 -12.37
N GLU A 287 18.57 -0.25 -11.81
CA GLU A 287 19.62 -1.18 -12.26
C GLU A 287 19.18 -2.65 -12.16
N ALA A 288 18.52 -3.04 -11.06
CA ALA A 288 18.02 -4.39 -10.87
C ALA A 288 16.82 -4.67 -11.79
N PHE A 289 15.95 -3.70 -12.02
CA PHE A 289 14.82 -3.87 -12.96
C PHE A 289 15.31 -4.06 -14.39
N ARG A 290 16.23 -3.20 -14.87
CA ARG A 290 16.83 -3.36 -16.20
C ARG A 290 17.60 -4.68 -16.36
N ALA A 291 18.19 -5.18 -15.29
CA ALA A 291 18.92 -6.44 -15.33
C ALA A 291 18.02 -7.68 -15.33
N HIS A 292 16.93 -7.67 -14.53
CA HIS A 292 16.22 -8.91 -14.19
C HIS A 292 14.69 -8.85 -14.31
N HIS A 293 14.08 -7.68 -14.53
CA HIS A 293 12.62 -7.54 -14.53
C HIS A 293 12.05 -7.63 -15.96
N PRO A 294 11.04 -8.48 -16.23
CA PRO A 294 10.45 -8.64 -17.55
C PRO A 294 9.91 -7.34 -18.16
N SER A 295 9.53 -6.37 -17.33
CA SER A 295 9.06 -5.08 -17.82
C SER A 295 10.13 -4.13 -18.35
N GLN A 296 11.41 -4.42 -18.10
CA GLN A 296 12.53 -3.55 -18.50
C GLN A 296 13.69 -4.31 -19.17
N ASN A 297 13.69 -5.64 -19.11
CA ASN A 297 14.66 -6.49 -19.75
C ASN A 297 13.97 -7.34 -20.84
N VAL A 298 14.43 -7.20 -22.08
CA VAL A 298 13.83 -7.87 -23.25
C VAL A 298 14.01 -9.39 -23.21
N ASP A 299 15.12 -9.89 -22.68
CA ASP A 299 15.38 -11.32 -22.61
C ASP A 299 14.52 -11.99 -21.53
N GLU A 300 14.39 -11.34 -20.36
CA GLU A 300 13.46 -11.77 -19.31
C GLU A 300 11.99 -11.67 -19.75
N PHE A 301 11.64 -10.65 -20.55
CA PHE A 301 10.31 -10.53 -21.16
C PHE A 301 9.99 -11.72 -22.08
N LYS A 302 10.90 -12.05 -23.00
CA LYS A 302 10.74 -13.19 -23.91
C LYS A 302 10.66 -14.52 -23.15
N THR A 303 11.51 -14.68 -22.14
CA THR A 303 11.48 -15.86 -21.26
C THR A 303 10.15 -15.97 -20.52
N TYR A 304 9.65 -14.85 -19.97
CA TYR A 304 8.34 -14.79 -19.32
C TYR A 304 7.21 -15.17 -20.30
N ALA A 305 7.24 -14.65 -21.53
CA ALA A 305 6.27 -14.93 -22.56
C ALA A 305 6.26 -16.42 -22.98
N GLU A 306 7.43 -17.04 -23.06
CA GLU A 306 7.59 -18.44 -23.43
C GLU A 306 7.17 -19.40 -22.30
N PHE A 307 7.59 -19.12 -21.06
CA PHE A 307 7.36 -20.01 -19.92
C PHE A 307 5.95 -19.88 -19.36
N GLY A 308 5.35 -18.70 -19.50
CA GLY A 308 4.20 -18.29 -18.71
C GLY A 308 4.58 -17.91 -17.28
N GLU A 309 3.71 -17.11 -16.64
CA GLU A 309 4.04 -16.46 -15.38
C GLU A 309 4.42 -17.43 -14.25
N PHE A 310 3.64 -18.51 -14.05
CA PHE A 310 3.86 -19.40 -12.91
C PHE A 310 5.23 -20.07 -12.98
N ALA A 311 5.58 -20.62 -14.14
CA ALA A 311 6.88 -21.25 -14.36
C ALA A 311 8.03 -20.24 -14.26
N TYR A 312 7.86 -19.04 -14.82
CA TYR A 312 8.84 -17.96 -14.71
C TYR A 312 9.11 -17.54 -13.25
N VAL A 313 8.07 -17.38 -12.44
CA VAL A 313 8.19 -17.01 -11.02
C VAL A 313 8.84 -18.13 -10.21
N GLU A 314 8.50 -19.39 -10.50
CA GLU A 314 9.12 -20.54 -9.85
C GLU A 314 10.61 -20.66 -10.19
N GLU A 315 11.00 -20.36 -11.43
CA GLU A 315 12.40 -20.28 -11.83
C GLU A 315 13.13 -19.13 -11.12
N ALA A 316 12.51 -17.95 -11.00
CA ALA A 316 13.07 -16.86 -10.20
C ALA A 316 13.26 -17.27 -8.72
N ARG A 317 12.30 -17.99 -8.14
CA ARG A 317 12.42 -18.53 -6.78
C ARG A 317 13.63 -19.47 -6.66
N ARG A 318 13.86 -20.36 -7.62
CA ARG A 318 15.06 -21.23 -7.65
C ARG A 318 16.36 -20.45 -7.77
N ARG A 319 16.41 -19.44 -8.67
CA ARG A 319 17.55 -18.52 -8.80
C ARG A 319 17.91 -17.84 -7.47
N PHE A 320 16.90 -17.50 -6.64
CA PHE A 320 17.14 -17.00 -5.28
C PHE A 320 17.73 -18.07 -4.36
N GLU A 321 17.19 -19.29 -4.36
CA GLU A 321 17.66 -20.38 -3.50
C GLU A 321 19.12 -20.73 -3.78
N ASP A 322 19.50 -20.83 -5.06
CA ASP A 322 20.88 -21.16 -5.47
C ASP A 322 21.89 -20.06 -5.08
N SER A 323 21.45 -18.80 -5.18
CA SER A 323 22.25 -17.63 -4.82
C SER A 323 22.18 -17.24 -3.34
N PHE A 324 21.36 -17.93 -2.53
CA PHE A 324 21.12 -17.55 -1.14
C PHE A 324 22.40 -17.63 -0.31
N ARG A 325 22.71 -16.53 0.39
CA ARG A 325 23.83 -16.45 1.35
C ARG A 325 23.33 -15.78 2.62
N PRO A 326 23.35 -16.46 3.79
CA PRO A 326 22.74 -15.94 5.02
C PRO A 326 23.24 -14.55 5.45
N LEU A 327 24.55 -14.33 5.39
CA LEU A 327 25.16 -13.06 5.79
C LEU A 327 24.78 -11.91 4.85
N THR A 328 24.75 -12.19 3.54
CA THR A 328 24.33 -11.22 2.52
C THR A 328 22.85 -10.88 2.69
N PHE A 329 22.00 -11.89 2.88
CA PHE A 329 20.57 -11.71 3.12
C PHE A 329 20.32 -10.86 4.37
N PHE A 330 21.02 -11.15 5.47
CA PHE A 330 20.93 -10.36 6.71
C PHE A 330 21.35 -8.89 6.47
N LYS A 331 22.49 -8.67 5.78
CA LYS A 331 22.97 -7.33 5.42
C LYS A 331 21.93 -6.56 4.60
N TYR A 332 21.32 -7.20 3.62
CA TYR A 332 20.26 -6.60 2.80
C TYR A 332 18.99 -6.35 3.61
N THR A 333 18.62 -7.22 4.55
CA THR A 333 17.48 -7.05 5.44
C THR A 333 17.66 -5.86 6.39
N VAL A 334 18.85 -5.68 6.97
CA VAL A 334 19.19 -4.48 7.78
C VAL A 334 19.05 -3.21 6.93
N ARG A 335 19.55 -3.24 5.70
CA ARG A 335 19.43 -2.12 4.76
C ARG A 335 17.96 -1.84 4.40
N ARG A 336 17.15 -2.84 4.07
CA ARG A 336 15.71 -2.72 3.84
C ARG A 336 15.01 -2.07 5.03
N THR A 337 15.33 -2.52 6.25
CA THR A 337 14.75 -1.99 7.49
C THR A 337 15.06 -0.51 7.65
N PHE A 338 16.31 -0.11 7.42
CA PHE A 338 16.70 1.30 7.48
C PHE A 338 15.96 2.15 6.44
N TYR A 339 15.90 1.73 5.18
CA TYR A 339 15.22 2.50 4.11
C TYR A 339 13.68 2.46 4.21
N PHE A 340 13.10 1.40 4.76
CA PHE A 340 11.67 1.33 5.01
C PHE A 340 11.26 2.35 6.10
N LEU A 341 12.02 2.41 7.19
CA LEU A 341 11.67 3.24 8.35
C LEU A 341 12.19 4.68 8.26
N PHE A 342 13.41 4.90 7.78
CA PHE A 342 14.12 6.18 7.92
C PHE A 342 14.74 6.69 6.62
N GLY A 343 15.42 5.82 5.87
CA GLY A 343 16.26 6.25 4.75
C GLY A 343 15.46 6.77 3.56
N TYR A 344 15.84 7.92 3.00
CA TYR A 344 15.42 8.36 1.68
C TYR A 344 16.55 8.09 0.68
N ASP A 345 16.21 7.48 -0.46
CA ASP A 345 17.16 7.18 -1.52
C ASP A 345 17.02 8.25 -2.60
N ALA A 346 18.01 9.13 -2.72
CA ALA A 346 17.97 10.25 -3.65
C ALA A 346 17.78 9.74 -5.09
N LYS A 347 16.90 10.42 -5.82
CA LYS A 347 16.49 9.98 -7.16
C LYS A 347 17.14 10.84 -8.25
N PRO A 348 17.32 10.30 -9.47
CA PRO A 348 17.88 11.07 -10.59
C PRO A 348 17.10 12.35 -10.91
N TRP A 349 15.80 12.37 -10.60
CA TRP A 349 14.92 13.54 -10.75
C TRP A 349 14.88 14.47 -9.53
N ASP A 350 15.73 14.25 -8.52
CA ASP A 350 15.96 15.25 -7.49
C ASP A 350 16.88 16.35 -8.05
N HIS A 351 16.28 17.44 -8.53
CA HIS A 351 16.97 18.53 -9.24
C HIS A 351 18.08 19.22 -8.43
N SER A 352 18.19 18.97 -7.12
CA SER A 352 19.24 19.50 -6.27
C SER A 352 19.43 18.69 -4.99
N SER A 353 20.62 18.76 -4.40
CA SER A 353 20.91 18.17 -3.09
C SER A 353 20.02 18.72 -1.97
N SER A 354 19.59 19.99 -2.08
CA SER A 354 18.65 20.59 -1.12
C SER A 354 17.25 20.00 -1.27
N ALA A 355 16.78 19.74 -2.49
CA ALA A 355 15.49 19.08 -2.71
C ALA A 355 15.48 17.65 -2.13
N SER A 356 16.54 16.86 -2.36
CA SER A 356 16.68 15.54 -1.73
C SER A 356 16.72 15.62 -0.20
N ALA A 357 17.46 16.59 0.37
CA ALA A 357 17.54 16.76 1.82
C ALA A 357 16.18 17.13 2.44
N VAL A 358 15.41 17.99 1.78
CA VAL A 358 14.06 18.35 2.23
C VAL A 358 13.13 17.14 2.16
N LYS A 359 13.15 16.37 1.06
CA LYS A 359 12.35 15.14 0.94
C LYS A 359 12.73 14.11 2.00
N ALA A 360 14.04 13.93 2.24
CA ALA A 360 14.54 13.07 3.30
C ALA A 360 14.06 13.52 4.68
N ALA A 361 14.13 14.82 5.00
CA ALA A 361 13.65 15.35 6.28
C ALA A 361 12.13 15.19 6.44
N LEU A 362 11.36 15.50 5.38
CA LEU A 362 9.92 15.32 5.34
C LEU A 362 9.51 13.86 5.55
N TRP A 363 10.38 12.90 5.19
CA TRP A 363 10.17 11.48 5.45
C TRP A 363 10.61 11.04 6.85
N THR A 364 11.88 11.25 7.18
CA THR A 364 12.50 10.74 8.40
C THR A 364 11.87 11.32 9.64
N VAL A 365 11.61 12.63 9.68
CA VAL A 365 11.15 13.31 10.90
C VAL A 365 9.78 12.80 11.35
N PRO A 366 8.76 12.67 10.48
CA PRO A 366 7.51 12.01 10.84
C PRO A 366 7.70 10.58 11.35
N MET A 367 8.55 9.76 10.71
CA MET A 367 8.77 8.37 11.14
C MET A 367 9.39 8.27 12.54
N MET A 368 10.20 9.26 12.95
CA MET A 368 10.73 9.35 14.31
C MET A 368 9.62 9.50 15.37
N SER A 369 8.39 9.88 15.01
CA SER A 369 7.27 9.97 15.95
C SER A 369 6.94 8.64 16.61
N VAL A 370 7.15 7.51 15.93
CA VAL A 370 6.93 6.17 16.50
C VAL A 370 7.96 5.90 17.60
N LEU A 371 9.24 6.21 17.35
CA LEU A 371 10.29 6.08 18.35
C LEU A 371 10.13 7.08 19.50
N ALA A 372 9.74 8.32 19.19
CA ALA A 372 9.44 9.34 20.20
C ALA A 372 8.29 8.91 21.11
N LEU A 373 7.23 8.30 20.55
CA LEU A 373 6.12 7.76 21.32
C LEU A 373 6.58 6.64 22.24
N LEU A 374 7.39 5.69 21.74
CA LEU A 374 8.00 4.63 22.56
C LEU A 374 8.82 5.19 23.73
N ALA A 375 9.63 6.23 23.46
CA ALA A 375 10.46 6.90 24.46
C ALA A 375 9.62 7.63 25.52
N ILE A 376 8.62 8.42 25.10
CA ILE A 376 7.69 9.14 26.00
C ILE A 376 6.93 8.14 26.88
N ARG A 377 6.49 7.02 26.31
CA ARG A 377 5.81 5.93 27.03
C ARG A 377 6.75 5.08 27.88
N ARG A 378 8.07 5.29 27.81
CA ARG A 378 9.11 4.49 28.50
C ARG A 378 8.93 2.99 28.26
N GLY A 379 8.57 2.62 27.02
CA GLY A 379 8.29 1.23 26.63
C GLY A 379 6.95 0.65 27.13
N ARG A 380 6.15 1.41 27.90
CA ARG A 380 4.84 0.98 28.43
C ARG A 380 3.71 1.44 27.51
N LEU A 381 3.62 0.80 26.34
CA LEU A 381 2.56 1.05 25.38
C LEU A 381 1.21 0.51 25.87
N GLN A 382 0.13 1.22 25.52
CA GLN A 382 -1.23 0.76 25.72
C GLN A 382 -1.55 -0.40 24.76
N SER A 383 -2.52 -1.26 25.08
CA SER A 383 -2.88 -2.41 24.23
C SER A 383 -3.22 -2.02 22.79
N ALA A 384 -3.90 -0.87 22.58
CA ALA A 384 -4.20 -0.37 21.25
C ALA A 384 -2.95 0.13 20.51
N GLU A 385 -1.99 0.75 21.21
CA GLU A 385 -0.71 1.19 20.64
C GLU A 385 0.16 -0.03 20.24
N ILE A 386 0.17 -1.10 21.05
CA ILE A 386 0.84 -2.37 20.73
C ILE A 386 0.21 -3.02 19.48
N LEU A 387 -1.12 -3.06 19.41
CA LEU A 387 -1.83 -3.60 18.25
C LEU A 387 -1.46 -2.85 16.97
N VAL A 388 -1.44 -1.51 17.01
CA VAL A 388 -1.06 -0.67 15.87
C VAL A 388 0.39 -0.91 15.45
N LEU A 389 1.31 -1.06 16.41
CA LEU A 389 2.71 -1.38 16.14
C LEU A 389 2.85 -2.75 15.47
N LEU A 390 2.26 -3.80 16.04
CA LEU A 390 2.32 -5.15 15.48
C LEU A 390 1.65 -5.25 14.11
N TYR A 391 0.52 -4.55 13.92
CA TYR A 391 -0.15 -4.44 12.63
C TYR A 391 0.76 -3.80 11.58
N THR A 392 1.45 -2.72 11.94
CA THR A 392 2.40 -2.03 11.05
C THR A 392 3.60 -2.89 10.72
N LEU A 393 4.13 -3.65 11.70
CA LEU A 393 5.22 -4.59 11.47
C LEU A 393 4.79 -5.77 10.59
N ALA A 394 3.58 -6.29 10.77
CA ALA A 394 3.01 -7.32 9.90
C ALA A 394 2.88 -6.84 8.45
N PHE A 395 2.51 -5.57 8.25
CA PHE A 395 2.50 -4.94 6.94
C PHE A 395 3.91 -4.81 6.34
N ALA A 396 4.90 -4.40 7.14
CA ALA A 396 6.28 -4.23 6.68
C ALA A 396 6.97 -5.56 6.34
N PHE A 397 6.60 -6.64 7.03
CA PHE A 397 7.34 -7.90 7.05
C PHE A 397 7.69 -8.47 5.67
N PRO A 398 6.77 -8.62 4.70
CA PRO A 398 7.13 -9.17 3.39
C PRO A 398 8.17 -8.32 2.65
N TYR A 399 8.06 -6.98 2.72
CA TYR A 399 9.02 -6.08 2.08
C TYR A 399 10.40 -6.12 2.74
N LEU A 400 10.47 -6.44 4.04
CA LEU A 400 11.74 -6.65 4.73
C LEU A 400 12.42 -7.97 4.31
N LEU A 401 11.66 -8.93 3.77
CA LEU A 401 12.20 -10.19 3.24
C LEU A 401 12.57 -10.10 1.75
N THR A 402 11.75 -9.43 0.94
CA THR A 402 11.93 -9.37 -0.51
C THR A 402 12.80 -8.17 -0.90
N GLY A 403 12.21 -6.98 -0.89
CA GLY A 403 12.86 -5.72 -1.25
C GLY A 403 11.99 -4.52 -0.93
N VAL A 404 12.63 -3.36 -0.81
CA VAL A 404 11.95 -2.10 -0.48
C VAL A 404 12.18 -1.07 -1.59
N MET A 405 11.11 -0.37 -1.94
CA MET A 405 11.14 0.92 -2.62
C MET A 405 10.29 1.91 -1.84
N GLU A 406 10.47 3.20 -2.11
CA GLU A 406 9.85 4.30 -1.36
C GLU A 406 8.33 4.18 -1.26
N ARG A 407 7.65 3.65 -2.28
CA ARG A 407 6.19 3.51 -2.29
C ARG A 407 5.66 2.47 -1.29
N HIS A 408 6.44 1.44 -0.95
CA HIS A 408 6.00 0.34 -0.05
C HIS A 408 5.71 0.80 1.38
N ARG A 409 6.27 1.92 1.80
CA ARG A 409 6.10 2.50 3.14
C ARG A 409 5.00 3.56 3.20
N ILE A 410 4.45 4.00 2.07
CA ILE A 410 3.41 5.06 2.04
C ILE A 410 2.20 4.70 2.92
N PRO A 411 1.64 3.48 2.93
CA PRO A 411 0.49 3.14 3.79
C PRO A 411 0.72 3.37 5.29
N VAL A 412 1.97 3.23 5.76
CA VAL A 412 2.37 3.44 7.16
C VAL A 412 2.24 4.92 7.58
N VAL A 413 2.10 5.86 6.64
CA VAL A 413 1.82 7.26 6.95
C VAL A 413 0.62 7.42 7.87
N THR A 414 -0.38 6.56 7.74
CA THR A 414 -1.62 6.65 8.51
C THR A 414 -1.37 6.41 10.00
N THR A 415 -0.52 5.44 10.36
CA THR A 415 -0.11 5.24 11.76
C THR A 415 0.86 6.30 12.24
N VAL A 416 1.72 6.81 11.36
CA VAL A 416 2.64 7.90 11.69
C VAL A 416 1.92 9.20 12.00
N ALA A 417 0.87 9.53 11.24
CA ALA A 417 0.02 10.68 11.52
C ALA A 417 -0.65 10.58 12.90
N VAL A 418 -1.08 9.37 13.29
CA VAL A 418 -1.62 9.10 14.62
C VAL A 418 -0.54 9.22 15.70
N ALA A 419 0.65 8.65 15.48
CA ALA A 419 1.77 8.75 16.41
C ALA A 419 2.20 10.21 16.62
N LEU A 420 2.30 11.01 15.56
CA LEU A 420 2.55 12.45 15.62
C LEU A 420 1.51 13.20 16.46
N ALA A 421 0.22 12.88 16.29
CA ALA A 421 -0.85 13.47 17.08
C ALA A 421 -0.73 13.15 18.57
N LEU A 422 -0.42 11.89 18.91
CA LEU A 422 -0.21 11.44 20.29
C LEU A 422 1.01 12.13 20.92
N VAL A 423 2.15 12.16 20.23
CA VAL A 423 3.36 12.85 20.69
C VAL A 423 3.08 14.34 20.94
N THR A 424 2.37 15.00 20.01
CA THR A 424 1.99 16.41 20.14
C THR A 424 1.12 16.65 21.37
N GLN A 425 0.17 15.75 21.65
CA GLN A 425 -0.69 15.83 22.82
C GLN A 425 0.12 15.69 24.12
N GLU A 426 1.01 14.70 24.20
CA GLU A 426 1.86 14.46 25.38
C GLU A 426 2.80 15.64 25.65
N LEU A 427 3.45 16.18 24.62
CA LEU A 427 4.31 17.36 24.74
C LEU A 427 3.53 18.58 25.25
N LYS A 428 2.30 18.79 24.77
CA LYS A 428 1.42 19.87 25.23
C LYS A 428 1.03 19.71 26.71
N ILE A 429 0.78 18.48 27.16
CA ILE A 429 0.50 18.17 28.57
C ILE A 429 1.72 18.46 29.44
N ALA A 430 2.90 17.98 29.03
CA ALA A 430 4.16 18.21 29.73
C ALA A 430 4.48 19.71 29.87
N TRP A 431 4.34 20.47 28.79
CA TRP A 431 4.57 21.92 28.78
C TRP A 431 3.60 22.70 29.70
N ARG A 432 2.33 22.28 29.77
CA ARG A 432 1.36 22.89 30.70
C ARG A 432 1.69 22.59 32.16
N ARG A 433 2.22 21.39 32.47
CA ARG A 433 2.66 21.02 33.82
C ARG A 433 3.88 21.84 34.25
N SER A 434 4.87 22.03 33.38
CA SER A 434 6.06 22.81 33.71
C SER A 434 5.76 24.29 33.97
N ARG A 435 4.78 24.87 33.25
CA ARG A 435 4.31 26.25 33.51
C ARG A 435 3.55 26.41 34.83
N ARG A 436 2.79 25.40 35.27
CA ARG A 436 2.07 25.44 36.54
C ARG A 436 2.97 25.21 37.76
N GLY A 437 4.17 24.66 37.57
CA GLY A 437 5.15 24.39 38.62
C GLY A 437 6.23 25.47 38.80
N ARG A 438 6.17 26.60 38.08
CA ARG A 438 7.04 27.76 38.34
C ARG A 438 6.35 28.67 39.37
N PRO A 439 6.96 28.97 40.53
CA PRO A 439 6.47 30.03 41.40
C PRO A 439 6.47 31.36 40.64
N ALA A 440 5.47 32.20 40.92
CA ALA A 440 5.29 33.52 40.32
C ALA A 440 6.45 34.47 40.64
#